data_AF-A0A819TP24-F1
#
_entry.id   AF-A0A819TP24-F1
#
_cell.length_a   1.000
_cell.length_b   1.000
_cell.length_c   1.000
_cell.angle_alpha   90.00
_cell.angle_beta   90.00
_cell.angle_gamma   90.00
#
_symmetry.space_group_name_H-M   'P 1'
#
loop_
_entity.id
_entity.type
_entity.pdbx_description
1 polymer ?
#
loop_
_entity_poly.entity_id
_entity_poly.type
_entity_poly.pdbx_seq_one_letter_code
_entity_poly.pdbx_strand_id
1 'polypeptide(L)'
;LYLKQARVTLSEFEFSWNKIADIQPQLEKLIEKNYFLHLSAKEAYKAYVRAYASHSMKNVYDVEQLDLVKVAYSFGFRVPPVVDIGVYQSKNGSKSKSKNGFMRPKQERKIKIFKNLSNEKAKKKFTR
;
A
#
# COMPACT_ATOMS: atom_id res chain seq x y z
N LEU A 1 -0.78 -1.39 30.64
CA LEU A 1 0.62 -1.08 30.27
C LEU A 1 1.39 -2.39 30.07
N TYR A 2 1.59 -2.79 28.81
CA TYR A 2 2.16 -4.09 28.42
C TYR A 2 3.49 -4.42 29.12
N LEU A 3 4.40 -3.43 29.21
CA LEU A 3 5.71 -3.61 29.85
C LEU A 3 5.65 -3.84 31.36
N LYS A 4 4.68 -3.20 32.05
CA LYS A 4 4.45 -3.43 33.49
C LYS A 4 3.93 -4.84 33.76
N GLN A 5 3.05 -5.35 32.89
CA GLN A 5 2.53 -6.71 32.98
C GLN A 5 3.59 -7.77 32.67
N ALA A 6 4.51 -7.48 31.75
CA ALA A 6 5.65 -8.32 31.42
C ALA A 6 6.80 -8.27 32.46
N ARG A 7 6.64 -7.53 33.57
CA ARG A 7 7.61 -7.38 34.67
C ARG A 7 9.01 -6.93 34.22
N VAL A 8 9.06 -6.05 33.22
CA VAL A 8 10.33 -5.48 32.72
C VAL A 8 10.78 -4.36 33.66
N THR A 9 12.04 -4.41 34.11
CA THR A 9 12.65 -3.31 34.87
C THR A 9 12.91 -2.12 33.96
N LEU A 10 12.39 -0.94 34.34
CA LEU A 10 12.53 0.29 33.57
C LEU A 10 13.64 1.13 34.19
N SER A 11 14.55 1.63 33.36
CA SER A 11 15.53 2.66 33.74
C SER A 11 15.05 4.00 33.21
N GLU A 12 14.95 5.00 34.08
CA GLU A 12 14.57 6.35 33.68
C GLU A 12 15.75 7.07 33.04
N PHE A 13 15.48 7.77 31.93
CA PHE A 13 16.45 8.66 31.29
C PHE A 13 15.98 10.10 31.52
N GLU A 14 16.84 10.91 32.13
CA GLU A 14 16.60 12.34 32.32
C GLU A 14 17.28 13.14 31.20
N PHE A 15 16.52 14.02 30.56
CA PHE A 15 17.01 14.91 29.51
C PHE A 15 17.03 16.35 30.00
N SER A 16 18.20 17.00 29.95
CA SER A 16 18.31 18.44 30.20
C SER A 16 17.92 19.22 28.95
N TRP A 17 16.68 19.70 28.88
CA TRP A 17 16.17 20.49 27.74
C TRP A 17 17.00 21.74 27.42
N ASN A 18 17.63 22.35 28.42
CA ASN A 18 18.51 23.52 28.23
C ASN A 18 19.76 23.23 27.40
N LYS A 19 20.14 21.95 27.23
CA LYS A 19 21.31 21.53 26.43
C LYS A 19 20.93 21.15 25.00
N ILE A 20 19.63 21.12 24.69
CA ILE A 20 19.13 20.74 23.38
C ILE A 20 18.92 22.01 22.56
N ALA A 21 19.66 22.14 21.47
CA ALA A 21 19.47 23.25 20.55
C ALA A 21 18.10 23.15 19.86
N ASP A 22 17.42 24.28 19.70
CA ASP A 22 16.23 24.36 18.86
C ASP A 22 16.63 24.28 17.38
N ILE A 23 16.52 23.07 16.83
CA ILE A 23 16.85 22.75 15.43
C ILE A 23 15.62 22.70 14.52
N GLN A 24 14.42 22.88 15.08
CA GLN A 24 13.20 22.73 14.31
C GLN A 24 13.15 23.69 13.10
N PRO A 25 13.38 25.02 13.24
CA PRO A 25 13.22 25.92 12.10
C PRO A 25 14.24 25.63 10.98
N GLN A 26 15.41 25.09 11.32
CA GLN A 26 16.43 24.66 10.37
C GLN A 26 16.00 23.38 9.64
N LEU A 27 15.42 22.42 10.37
CA LEU A 27 14.89 21.17 9.80
C LEU A 27 13.76 21.46 8.80
N GLU A 28 12.77 22.24 9.21
CA GLU A 28 11.63 22.62 8.35
C GLU A 28 12.11 23.29 7.07
N LYS A 29 13.02 24.26 7.19
CA LYS A 29 13.61 24.98 6.04
C LYS A 29 14.38 24.05 5.11
N LEU A 30 15.09 23.06 5.65
CA LEU A 30 15.86 22.10 4.85
C LEU A 30 14.92 21.15 4.09
N ILE A 31 13.90 20.64 4.76
CA ILE A 31 12.89 19.75 4.17
C ILE A 31 12.06 20.50 3.12
N GLU A 32 11.70 21.77 3.35
CA GLU A 32 10.93 22.57 2.40
C GLU A 32 11.74 22.90 1.13
N LYS A 33 13.02 23.24 1.27
CA LYS A 33 13.84 23.70 0.14
C LYS A 33 14.38 22.57 -0.73
N ASN A 34 14.65 21.40 -0.15
CA ASN A 34 15.24 20.28 -0.89
C ASN A 34 14.14 19.34 -1.39
N TYR A 35 13.95 19.29 -2.71
CA TYR A 35 12.92 18.47 -3.34
C TYR A 35 13.01 16.98 -2.95
N PHE A 36 14.21 16.40 -2.96
CA PHE A 36 14.37 14.96 -2.66
C PHE A 36 14.12 14.67 -1.19
N LEU A 37 14.63 15.51 -0.29
CA LEU A 37 14.36 15.35 1.15
C LEU A 37 12.86 15.54 1.45
N HIS A 38 12.22 16.52 0.82
CA HIS A 38 10.78 16.74 0.93
C HIS A 38 9.99 15.50 0.48
N LEU A 39 10.34 14.92 -0.67
CA LEU A 39 9.69 13.73 -1.20
C LEU A 39 9.90 12.52 -0.28
N SER A 40 11.15 12.27 0.14
CA SER A 40 11.47 11.17 1.06
C SER A 40 10.78 11.33 2.41
N ALA A 41 10.71 12.55 2.96
CA ALA A 41 9.99 12.81 4.20
C ALA A 41 8.48 12.55 4.06
N LYS A 42 7.87 12.88 2.91
CA LYS A 42 6.45 12.57 2.64
C LYS A 42 6.21 11.06 2.59
N GLU A 43 7.12 10.33 1.97
CA GLU A 43 7.04 8.86 1.91
C GLU A 43 7.22 8.23 3.29
N ALA A 44 8.19 8.72 4.08
CA ALA A 44 8.42 8.27 5.45
C ALA A 44 7.21 8.53 6.36
N TYR A 45 6.60 9.72 6.27
CA TYR A 45 5.38 10.06 7.00
C TYR A 45 4.23 9.12 6.65
N LYS A 46 4.01 8.83 5.35
CA LYS A 46 3.00 7.86 4.90
C LYS A 46 3.30 6.45 5.43
N ALA A 47 4.56 6.02 5.41
CA ALA A 47 4.97 4.72 5.90
C ALA A 47 4.75 4.58 7.42
N TYR A 48 5.05 5.63 8.19
CA TYR A 48 4.83 5.67 9.63
C TYR A 48 3.35 5.48 9.99
N VAL A 49 2.47 6.27 9.38
CA VAL A 49 1.02 6.18 9.62
C VAL A 49 0.47 4.80 9.19
N ARG A 50 0.95 4.25 8.07
CA ARG A 50 0.57 2.90 7.63
C ARG A 50 1.05 1.81 8.58
N ALA A 51 2.23 1.97 9.18
CA ALA A 51 2.74 1.04 10.17
C ALA A 51 1.83 0.99 11.40
N TYR A 52 1.34 2.14 11.89
CA TYR A 52 0.31 2.16 12.94
C TYR A 52 -0.98 1.47 12.49
N ALA A 53 -1.41 1.73 11.25
CA ALA A 53 -2.62 1.13 10.69
C ALA A 53 -2.53 -0.40 10.56
N SER A 54 -1.35 -0.95 10.24
CA SER A 54 -1.16 -2.40 10.11
C SER A 54 -0.75 -3.10 11.41
N HIS A 55 -0.35 -2.36 12.44
CA HIS A 55 0.16 -2.97 13.68
C HIS A 55 -0.93 -3.74 14.45
N SER A 56 -0.61 -4.91 15.00
CA SER A 56 -1.59 -5.77 15.67
C SER A 56 -2.05 -5.24 17.03
N MET A 57 -1.17 -4.58 17.79
CA MET A 57 -1.46 -4.05 19.13
C MET A 57 -2.16 -2.68 19.07
N LYS A 58 -3.47 -2.67 18.76
CA LYS A 58 -4.27 -1.45 18.63
C LYS A 58 -4.45 -0.65 19.91
N ASN A 59 -4.24 -1.27 21.07
CA ASN A 59 -4.27 -0.59 22.36
C ASN A 59 -3.10 0.39 22.58
N VAL A 60 -2.01 0.25 21.82
CA VAL A 60 -0.83 1.14 21.87
C VAL A 60 -0.64 1.86 20.54
N TYR A 61 -0.84 1.16 19.43
CA TYR A 61 -0.63 1.65 18.07
C TYR A 61 -1.98 1.87 17.38
N ASP A 62 -2.74 2.85 17.88
CA ASP A 62 -3.99 3.31 17.29
C ASP A 62 -3.75 4.51 16.37
N VAL A 63 -4.32 4.46 15.17
CA VAL A 63 -4.26 5.57 14.21
C VAL A 63 -5.29 6.65 14.55
N GLU A 64 -6.43 6.28 15.13
CA GLU A 64 -7.50 7.22 15.46
C GLU A 64 -7.10 8.18 16.59
N GLN A 65 -6.24 7.70 17.51
CA GLN A 65 -5.69 8.49 18.61
C GLN A 65 -4.36 9.18 18.25
N LEU A 66 -3.85 8.99 17.03
CA LEU A 66 -2.56 9.54 16.61
C LEU A 66 -2.71 11.01 16.17
N ASP A 67 -1.97 11.91 16.84
CA ASP A 67 -1.91 13.33 16.45
C ASP A 67 -1.06 13.52 15.19
N LEU A 68 -1.74 13.48 14.03
CA LEU A 68 -1.11 13.60 12.72
C LEU A 68 -0.35 14.92 12.52
N VAL A 69 -0.74 15.99 13.20
CA VAL A 69 -0.07 17.30 13.10
C VAL A 69 1.30 17.21 13.78
N LYS A 70 1.36 16.67 15.00
CA LYS A 70 2.64 16.49 15.71
C LYS A 70 3.55 15.49 15.02
N VAL A 71 2.98 14.42 14.46
CA VAL A 71 3.76 13.46 13.68
C VAL A 71 4.34 14.17 12.44
N ALA A 72 3.55 14.93 11.70
CA ALA A 72 4.05 15.70 10.56
C ALA A 72 5.18 16.67 10.94
N TYR A 73 5.06 17.33 12.11
CA TYR A 73 6.09 18.21 12.65
C TYR A 73 7.42 17.50 12.89
N SER A 74 7.40 16.24 13.36
CA SER A 74 8.61 15.43 13.55
C SER A 74 9.32 15.05 12.23
N PHE A 75 8.59 15.07 11.10
CA PHE A 75 9.16 14.89 9.76
C PHE A 75 9.56 16.22 9.09
N GLY A 76 9.48 17.34 9.81
CA GLY A 76 9.82 18.67 9.30
C GLY A 76 8.72 19.32 8.46
N PHE A 77 7.47 18.85 8.56
CA PHE A 77 6.33 19.47 7.90
C PHE A 77 5.53 20.36 8.86
N ARG A 78 5.26 21.60 8.44
CA ARG A 78 4.33 22.50 9.13
C ARG A 78 2.87 22.11 8.93
N VAL A 79 2.57 21.61 7.75
CA VAL A 79 1.23 21.17 7.35
C VAL A 79 1.29 19.67 7.07
N PRO A 80 0.44 18.86 7.72
CA PRO A 80 0.46 17.41 7.53
C PRO A 80 0.20 17.06 6.06
N PRO A 81 1.08 16.28 5.42
CA PRO A 81 0.82 15.76 4.08
C PRO A 81 -0.42 14.86 4.06
N VAL A 82 -1.14 14.82 2.95
CA VAL A 82 -2.27 13.89 2.81
C VAL A 82 -1.76 12.44 2.76
N VAL A 83 -2.33 11.60 3.62
CA VAL A 83 -2.07 10.15 3.65
C VAL A 83 -3.37 9.44 3.40
N ASP A 84 -3.38 8.59 2.38
CA ASP A 84 -4.46 7.63 2.19
C ASP A 84 -4.19 6.41 3.09
N ILE A 85 -5.02 6.30 4.13
CA ILE A 85 -5.00 5.20 5.07
C ILE A 85 -6.07 4.22 4.58
N GLY A 86 -5.64 3.19 3.86
CA GLY A 86 -6.51 2.10 3.42
C GLY A 86 -6.96 1.24 4.61
N VAL A 87 -7.73 1.80 5.55
CA VAL A 87 -8.23 1.17 6.78
C VAL A 87 -9.15 -0.03 6.49
N TYR A 88 -9.50 -0.27 5.22
CA TYR A 88 -10.24 -1.44 4.78
C TYR A 88 -9.33 -2.62 4.44
N GLN A 89 -8.81 -3.30 5.45
CA GLN A 89 -8.38 -4.69 5.31
C GLN A 89 -9.06 -5.55 6.39
N SER A 90 -9.95 -6.42 5.91
CA SER A 90 -10.53 -7.57 6.63
C SER A 90 -11.61 -7.32 7.69
N LYS A 91 -12.82 -6.96 7.24
CA LYS A 91 -14.04 -7.57 7.83
C LYS A 91 -14.91 -8.36 6.85
N ASN A 92 -14.65 -8.29 5.54
CA ASN A 92 -15.32 -9.15 4.57
C ASN A 92 -14.32 -9.71 3.58
N GLY A 93 -14.14 -11.02 3.62
CA GLY A 93 -13.47 -11.77 2.57
C GLY A 93 -14.27 -11.66 1.28
N SER A 94 -13.87 -10.77 0.38
CA SER A 94 -14.22 -10.87 -1.03
C SER A 94 -12.98 -10.60 -1.85
N LYS A 95 -12.48 -11.67 -2.48
CA LYS A 95 -11.35 -11.70 -3.43
C LYS A 95 -11.56 -10.63 -4.51
N SER A 96 -10.96 -9.45 -4.34
CA SER A 96 -10.79 -8.51 -5.44
C SER A 96 -9.57 -8.95 -6.24
N LYS A 97 -9.81 -9.60 -7.38
CA LYS A 97 -8.80 -9.84 -8.42
C LYS A 97 -8.41 -8.48 -9.00
N SER A 98 -7.37 -7.85 -8.49
CA SER A 98 -6.74 -6.73 -9.19
C SER A 98 -5.81 -7.28 -10.28
N LYS A 99 -6.22 -7.00 -11.52
CA LYS A 99 -5.48 -7.18 -12.76
C LYS A 99 -4.20 -6.34 -12.69
N ASN A 100 -3.04 -6.96 -12.79
CA ASN A 100 -1.84 -6.35 -13.37
C ASN A 100 -1.00 -7.44 -14.07
N GLY A 101 -1.04 -7.41 -15.41
CA GLY A 101 0.13 -7.60 -16.26
C GLY A 101 0.76 -8.98 -16.43
N PHE A 102 0.04 -9.98 -16.96
CA PHE A 102 0.62 -10.98 -17.88
C PHE A 102 -0.47 -11.46 -18.86
N MET A 103 -0.32 -11.12 -20.13
CA MET A 103 -1.24 -11.53 -21.21
C MET A 103 -1.08 -13.03 -21.45
N ARG A 104 -2.01 -13.84 -20.94
CA ARG A 104 -2.12 -15.25 -21.31
C ARG A 104 -2.62 -15.32 -22.76
N PRO A 105 -1.93 -16.01 -23.68
CA PRO A 105 -2.42 -16.15 -25.05
C PRO A 105 -3.77 -16.88 -25.03
N LYS A 106 -4.76 -16.27 -25.68
CA LYS A 106 -6.12 -16.79 -25.84
C LYS A 106 -6.04 -18.12 -26.61
N GLN A 107 -6.29 -19.24 -25.94
CA GLN A 107 -6.49 -20.53 -26.61
C GLN A 107 -7.75 -20.45 -27.47
N GLU A 108 -7.57 -20.24 -28.78
CA GLU A 108 -8.63 -20.35 -29.76
C GLU A 108 -9.10 -21.81 -29.82
N ARG A 109 -10.30 -22.08 -29.31
CA ARG A 109 -10.96 -23.36 -29.54
C ARG A 109 -11.40 -23.40 -30.99
N LYS A 110 -10.56 -23.97 -31.87
CA LYS A 110 -10.95 -24.30 -33.24
C LYS A 110 -12.10 -25.32 -33.18
N ILE A 111 -13.29 -24.90 -33.60
CA ILE A 111 -14.44 -25.80 -33.76
C ILE A 111 -14.12 -26.70 -34.96
N LYS A 112 -13.88 -27.98 -34.71
CA LYS A 112 -13.73 -28.99 -35.78
C LYS A 112 -15.13 -29.32 -36.30
N ILE A 113 -15.52 -28.70 -37.42
CA ILE A 113 -16.77 -29.01 -38.11
C ILE A 113 -16.49 -30.22 -39.01
N PHE A 114 -17.07 -31.38 -38.69
CA PHE A 114 -17.08 -32.52 -39.57
C PHE A 114 -18.24 -32.36 -40.57
N LYS A 115 -17.91 -32.27 -41.86
CA LYS A 115 -18.91 -32.22 -42.93
C LYS A 115 -19.30 -33.67 -43.27
N ASN A 116 -20.55 -34.03 -43.00
CA ASN A 116 -21.09 -35.31 -43.45
C ASN A 116 -21.28 -35.25 -44.97
N LEU A 117 -20.51 -36.04 -45.73
CA LEU A 117 -20.80 -36.31 -47.13
C LEU A 117 -21.92 -37.35 -47.18
N SER A 118 -23.15 -36.88 -47.41
CA SER A 118 -24.23 -37.75 -47.85
C SER A 118 -23.95 -38.18 -49.30
N ASN A 119 -23.72 -39.46 -49.48
CA ASN A 119 -23.66 -40.13 -50.78
C ASN A 119 -24.99 -39.95 -51.50
N GLU A 120 -24.99 -39.25 -52.65
CA GLU A 120 -26.02 -39.48 -53.66
C GLU A 120 -25.42 -39.45 -55.06
N LYS A 121 -25.49 -40.62 -55.70
CA LYS A 121 -25.07 -40.88 -57.07
C LYS A 121 -26.04 -40.16 -58.02
N ALA A 122 -25.53 -39.28 -58.88
CA ALA A 122 -26.20 -38.93 -60.12
C ALA A 122 -25.21 -38.96 -61.29
N LYS A 123 -25.27 -40.07 -62.03
CA LYS A 123 -24.66 -40.22 -63.35
C LYS A 123 -25.24 -39.19 -64.32
N LYS A 124 -24.42 -38.53 -65.13
CA LYS A 124 -24.75 -38.14 -66.51
C LYS A 124 -23.46 -37.96 -67.32
N LYS A 125 -23.43 -38.65 -68.47
CA LYS A 125 -22.34 -38.77 -69.46
C LYS A 125 -22.32 -37.58 -70.44
N PHE A 126 -21.32 -37.64 -71.34
CA PHE A 126 -21.09 -36.93 -72.62
C PHE A 126 -20.03 -35.80 -72.50
N THR A 127 -18.97 -35.73 -73.33
CA THR A 127 -18.82 -36.04 -74.77
C THR A 127 -17.39 -36.40 -75.22
N ARG A 128 -17.36 -37.19 -76.31
CA ARG A 128 -16.34 -37.57 -77.32
C ARG A 128 -14.95 -38.03 -76.89
#